data_AF-I3E3M8-F1
#
_entry.id   AF-I3E3M8-F1
#
_cell.length_a   1.000
_cell.length_b   1.000
_cell.length_c   1.000
_cell.angle_alpha   90.00
_cell.angle_beta   90.00
_cell.angle_gamma   90.00
#
_symmetry.space_group_name_H-M   'P 1'
#
loop_
_entity.id
_entity.type
_entity.pdbx_description
1 polymer ?
#
loop_
_entity_poly.entity_id
_entity_poly.type
_entity_poly.pdbx_seq_one_letter_code
_entity_poly.pdbx_strand_id
1 'polypeptide(L)' 'MDQLYINKDQRSAVVEELQEEVKRLKENINKLEQQIHFIQQTCKHVFLEFEGFRKCIKCQKIDIQYY' A
#
# COMPACT_ATOMS: atom_id res chain seq x y z
N MET A 1 37.00 -3.98 -25.39
CA MET A 1 36.85 -3.98 -23.92
C MET A 1 35.83 -2.93 -23.45
N ASP A 2 35.44 -1.96 -24.29
CA ASP A 2 34.62 -0.81 -23.86
C ASP A 2 33.09 -1.04 -23.87
N GLN A 3 32.58 -1.99 -24.65
CA GLN A 3 31.13 -2.25 -24.78
C GLN A 3 30.50 -2.88 -23.52
N LEU A 4 31.28 -3.53 -22.66
CA LEU A 4 30.82 -4.13 -21.40
C LEU A 4 30.63 -3.10 -20.29
N TYR A 5 31.35 -1.98 -20.33
CA TYR A 5 31.25 -0.91 -19.34
C TYR A 5 29.97 -0.08 -19.54
N ILE A 6 29.59 0.19 -20.80
CA ILE A 6 28.37 0.96 -21.15
C ILE A 6 27.10 0.24 -20.68
N ASN A 7 27.04 -1.09 -20.83
CA ASN A 7 25.88 -1.89 -20.41
C ASN A 7 25.72 -2.00 -18.88
N LYS A 8 26.82 -1.92 -18.13
CA LYS A 8 26.79 -2.00 -16.66
C LYS A 8 26.25 -0.70 -16.05
N ASP A 9 26.64 0.44 -16.63
CA ASP A 9 26.20 1.77 -16.19
C ASP A 9 24.70 1.99 -16.43
N GLN A 10 24.22 1.56 -17.60
CA GLN A 10 22.81 1.66 -17.97
C GLN A 10 21.91 0.76 -17.09
N ARG A 11 22.41 -0.41 -16.70
CA ARG A 11 21.72 -1.28 -15.73
C ARG A 11 21.70 -0.67 -14.32
N SER A 12 22.75 0.03 -13.91
CA SER A 12 22.78 0.74 -12.63
C SER A 12 21.74 1.87 -12.60
N ALA A 13 21.67 2.68 -13.66
CA ALA A 13 20.70 3.76 -13.78
C ALA A 13 19.24 3.25 -13.72
N VAL A 14 18.93 2.15 -14.43
CA VAL A 14 17.58 1.54 -14.36
C VAL A 14 17.27 1.01 -12.96
N VAL A 15 18.24 0.42 -12.27
CA VAL A 15 18.06 -0.04 -10.88
C VAL A 15 17.81 1.14 -9.95
N GLU A 16 18.53 2.26 -10.11
CA GLU A 16 18.33 3.48 -9.33
C GLU A 16 16.96 4.12 -9.58
N GLU A 17 16.51 4.19 -10.84
CA GLU A 17 15.17 4.66 -11.20
C GLU A 17 14.07 3.81 -10.56
N LEU A 18 14.20 2.48 -10.62
CA LEU A 18 13.27 1.55 -10.00
C LEU A 18 13.27 1.68 -8.47
N GLN A 19 14.44 1.88 -7.85
CA GLN A 19 14.52 2.10 -6.41
C GLN A 19 13.80 3.38 -5.98
N GLU A 20 13.96 4.46 -6.74
CA GLU A 20 13.27 5.71 -6.44
C GLU A 20 11.76 5.59 -6.70
N GLU A 21 11.34 4.84 -7.72
CA GLU A 21 9.92 4.53 -7.94
C GLU A 21 9.34 3.71 -6.78
N VAL A 22 10.03 2.66 -6.33
CA VAL A 22 9.63 1.88 -5.15
C VAL A 22 9.51 2.77 -3.92
N LYS A 23 10.43 3.70 -3.72
CA LYS A 23 10.38 4.65 -2.60
C LYS A 23 9.15 5.55 -2.68
N ARG A 24 8.87 6.16 -3.84
CA ARG A 24 7.68 7.00 -4.06
C ARG A 24 6.39 6.21 -3.85
N LEU A 25 6.32 4.97 -4.35
CA LEU A 25 5.15 4.11 -4.17
C LEU A 25 4.93 3.77 -2.69
N LYS A 26 5.99 3.49 -1.92
CA LYS A 26 5.89 3.26 -0.47
C LYS A 26 5.39 4.49 0.27
N GLU A 27 5.87 5.69 -0.07
CA GLU A 27 5.39 6.93 0.51
C GLU A 27 3.91 7.18 0.21
N ASN A 28 3.48 6.89 -1.01
CA ASN A 28 2.07 7.00 -1.42
C ASN A 28 1.19 5.99 -0.68
N ILE A 29 1.64 4.75 -0.54
CA ILE A 29 0.93 3.73 0.25
C ILE A 29 0.75 4.22 1.68
N ASN A 30 1.80 4.72 2.33
CA ASN A 30 1.72 5.20 3.71
C ASN A 30 0.70 6.35 3.85
N LYS A 31 0.70 7.33 2.93
CA LYS A 31 -0.28 8.42 2.92
C LYS A 31 -1.72 7.90 2.77
N LEU A 32 -1.94 6.95 1.87
CA LEU A 32 -3.25 6.34 1.65
C LEU A 32 -3.71 5.55 2.87
N GLU A 33 -2.82 4.80 3.51
CA GLU A 33 -3.10 4.09 4.76
C GLU A 33 -3.51 5.05 5.88
N GLN A 34 -2.82 6.18 6.03
CA GLN A 34 -3.18 7.21 7.01
C GLN A 34 -4.58 7.78 6.74
N GLN A 35 -4.91 8.06 5.47
CA GLN A 35 -6.23 8.56 5.08
C GLN A 35 -7.32 7.52 5.35
N ILE A 36 -7.08 6.25 5.00
CA ILE A 36 -8.00 5.15 5.30
C ILE A 36 -8.19 5.04 6.81
N HIS A 37 -7.11 5.11 7.59
CA HIS A 37 -7.17 5.03 9.04
C HIS A 37 -8.02 6.17 9.62
N PHE A 38 -7.80 7.40 9.16
CA PHE A 38 -8.59 8.56 9.57
C PHE A 38 -10.08 8.40 9.22
N ILE A 39 -10.40 7.94 8.01
CA ILE A 39 -11.77 7.66 7.59
C ILE A 39 -12.40 6.60 8.49
N GLN A 40 -11.67 5.52 8.78
CA GLN A 40 -12.16 4.44 9.63
C GLN A 40 -12.36 4.91 11.08
N GLN A 41 -11.44 5.67 11.67
CA GLN A 41 -11.58 6.22 13.02
C GLN A 41 -12.78 7.16 13.17
N THR A 42 -13.03 8.00 12.16
CA THR A 42 -14.12 8.98 12.18
C THR A 42 -15.45 8.43 11.67
N CYS A 43 -15.45 7.20 11.14
CA CYS A 43 -16.64 6.56 10.63
C CYS A 43 -17.61 6.23 11.77
N LYS A 44 -18.85 6.70 11.67
CA LYS A 44 -19.99 6.14 12.42
C LYS A 44 -20.34 4.75 11.89
N HIS A 45 -19.59 3.72 12.27
CA HIS A 45 -19.66 2.40 11.66
C HIS A 45 -21.07 1.81 11.64
N VAL A 46 -21.42 1.20 10.51
CA VAL A 46 -22.62 0.38 10.34
C VAL A 46 -22.13 -0.94 9.78
N PHE A 47 -22.12 -1.96 10.62
CA PHE A 47 -21.56 -3.27 10.28
C PHE A 47 -22.61 -4.19 9.70
N LEU A 48 -22.20 -4.94 8.67
CA LEU A 48 -22.89 -6.12 8.19
C LEU A 48 -22.12 -7.34 8.72
N GLU A 49 -22.85 -8.24 9.38
CA GLU A 49 -22.30 -9.45 9.98
C GLU A 49 -22.15 -10.55 8.91
N PHE A 50 -21.04 -11.28 8.98
CA PHE A 50 -20.73 -12.46 8.18
C PHE A 50 -20.23 -13.57 9.11
N GLU A 51 -20.13 -14.79 8.60
CA GLU A 51 -19.54 -15.89 9.37
C GLU A 51 -18.06 -15.58 9.67
N GLY A 52 -17.74 -15.36 10.94
CA GLY A 52 -16.39 -15.12 11.44
C GLY A 52 -15.86 -13.69 11.30
N PHE A 53 -16.61 -12.75 10.72
CA PHE A 53 -16.22 -11.34 10.68
C PHE A 53 -17.41 -10.42 10.43
N ARG A 54 -17.22 -9.14 10.70
CA ARG A 54 -18.17 -8.09 10.30
C ARG A 54 -17.48 -7.03 9.47
N LYS A 55 -18.22 -6.42 8.55
CA LYS A 55 -17.67 -5.42 7.64
C LYS A 55 -18.53 -4.16 7.63
N CYS A 56 -17.90 -3.01 7.80
CA CYS A 56 -18.59 -1.72 7.72
C CYS A 56 -18.98 -1.44 6.27
N ILE A 57 -20.27 -1.20 6.01
CA ILE A 57 -20.76 -0.94 4.64
C ILE A 57 -20.25 0.37 4.06
N LYS A 58 -19.82 1.31 4.92
CA LYS A 58 -19.41 2.67 4.52
C LYS A 58 -17.92 2.78 4.28
N CYS A 59 -17.09 2.41 5.26
CA CYS A 59 -15.63 2.53 5.20
C CYS A 59 -14.92 1.20 4.91
N GLN A 60 -15.69 0.11 4.73
CA GLN A 60 -15.17 -1.22 4.41
C GLN A 60 -14.24 -1.81 5.48
N LYS A 61 -14.18 -1.23 6.70
CA LYS A 61 -13.46 -1.77 7.85
C LYS A 61 -13.96 -3.18 8.18
N ILE A 62 -13.04 -4.12 8.33
CA ILE A 62 -13.32 -5.51 8.70
C ILE A 62 -12.86 -5.73 10.15
N ASP A 63 -13.75 -6.25 10.97
CA ASP A 63 -13.43 -6.76 12.31
C ASP A 63 -13.64 -8.27 12.30
N ILE A 64 -12.59 -9.05 12.56
CA ILE A 64 -12.66 -10.52 12.66
C ILE A 64 -13.22 -10.89 14.03
N GLN A 65 -14.21 -11.77 14.06
CA GLN A 65 -14.79 -12.32 15.28
C GLN A 65 -14.15 -13.69 15.53
N TYR A 66 -13.18 -13.76 16.44
CA TYR A 66 -12.68 -15.03 16.95
C TYR A 66 -13.65 -15.52 18.01
N TYR A 67 -14.39 -16.58 17.71
CA TYR A 67 -15.19 -17.35 18.68
C TYR A 67 -14.30 -18.35 19.41
#